data_AF-A0A6L3JR05-F1
#
_entry.id   AF-A0A6L3JR05-F1
#
_cell.length_a   1.000
_cell.length_b   1.000
_cell.length_c   1.000
_cell.angle_alpha   90.00
_cell.angle_beta   90.00
_cell.angle_gamma   90.00
#
_symmetry.space_group_name_H-M   'P 1'
#
loop_
_entity.id
_entity.type
_entity.pdbx_description
1 polymer ?
#
loop_
_entity_poly.entity_id
_entity_poly.type
_entity_poly.pdbx_seq_one_letter_code
_entity_poly.pdbx_strand_id
1 'polypeptide(L)'
;MEDFKKALEGTLGRKHIDNIVDQVAGSPDRFDALYTLTQHEETKIAWHATWACEKLSILLPSLLMDKREELMLRAMQCPHDGTRRLLLNILHHLPVPKPVNAAFFDFCLQGMLSSAESASGQAVCMK
;
A
#
# COMPACT_ATOMS: atom_id res chain seq x y z
N MET A 1 14.66 12.83 -2.33
CA MET A 1 14.52 11.34 -2.34
C MET A 1 15.35 10.72 -1.22
N GLU A 2 16.58 11.18 -1.03
CA GLU A 2 17.54 10.66 -0.03
C GLU A 2 17.03 10.71 1.42
N ASP A 3 16.24 11.74 1.79
CA ASP A 3 15.68 11.89 3.14
C ASP A 3 14.70 10.78 3.54
N PHE A 4 13.79 10.41 2.64
CA PHE A 4 12.82 9.35 2.91
C PHE A 4 13.49 7.98 2.92
N LYS A 5 14.43 7.73 1.99
CA LYS A 5 15.16 6.47 1.95
C LYS A 5 15.84 6.18 3.28
N LYS A 6 16.62 7.13 3.80
CA LYS A 6 17.32 7.01 5.08
C LYS A 6 16.36 6.81 6.27
N ALA A 7 15.21 7.49 6.26
CA ALA A 7 14.20 7.32 7.30
C ALA A 7 13.56 5.92 7.28
N LEU A 8 13.40 5.33 6.10
CA LEU A 8 12.78 4.02 5.89
C LEU A 8 13.75 2.86 6.13
N GLU A 9 15.06 3.07 6.01
CA GLU A 9 16.12 2.10 6.35
C GLU A 9 16.16 1.77 7.86
N GLY A 10 15.69 2.69 8.71
CA GLY A 10 15.69 2.58 10.17
C GLY A 10 14.86 1.41 10.74
N THR A 11 14.94 1.20 12.05
CA THR A 11 14.17 0.16 12.75
C THR A 11 12.67 0.46 12.69
N LEU A 12 11.83 -0.58 12.46
CA LEU A 12 10.37 -0.48 12.42
C LEU A 12 9.83 0.24 13.66
N GLY A 13 9.39 1.49 13.46
CA GLY A 13 8.76 2.28 14.51
C GLY A 13 7.59 3.04 13.92
N ARG A 14 6.40 2.81 14.46
CA ARG A 14 5.18 3.54 14.07
C ARG A 14 5.40 5.07 14.04
N LYS A 15 6.18 5.59 14.99
CA LYS A 15 6.58 7.02 15.05
C LYS A 15 7.34 7.50 13.80
N HIS A 16 8.19 6.67 13.19
CA HIS A 16 8.89 7.04 11.96
C HIS A 16 7.93 7.10 10.76
N ILE A 17 7.02 6.14 10.67
CA ILE A 17 5.99 6.13 9.63
C ILE A 17 5.07 7.33 9.79
N ASP A 18 4.58 7.59 11.00
CA ASP A 18 3.72 8.73 11.30
C ASP A 18 4.42 10.06 10.94
N ASN A 19 5.72 10.20 11.23
CA ASN A 19 6.48 11.39 10.82
C ASN A 19 6.56 11.56 9.29
N ILE A 20 6.80 10.47 8.54
CA ILE A 20 6.79 10.51 7.07
C ILE A 20 5.41 10.91 6.55
N VAL A 21 4.35 10.37 7.16
CA VAL A 21 2.96 10.71 6.82
C VAL A 21 2.68 12.18 7.08
N ASP A 22 3.07 12.72 8.24
CA ASP A 22 2.92 14.14 8.59
C ASP A 22 3.67 15.06 7.60
N GLN A 23 4.89 14.66 7.21
CA GLN A 23 5.69 15.40 6.22
C GLN A 23 5.02 15.47 4.85
N VAL A 24 4.42 14.38 4.37
CA VAL A 24 3.71 14.36 3.09
C VAL A 24 2.35 15.05 3.21
N ALA A 25 1.65 14.90 4.34
CA ALA A 25 0.38 15.58 4.57
C ALA A 25 0.54 17.11 4.62
N GLY A 26 1.65 17.61 5.21
CA GLY A 26 2.00 19.03 5.20
C GLY A 26 2.63 19.52 3.89
N SER A 27 3.04 18.63 2.99
CA SER A 27 3.64 18.97 1.69
C SER A 27 3.36 17.88 0.66
N PRO A 28 2.13 17.85 0.08
CA PRO A 28 1.69 16.79 -0.83
C PRO A 28 2.59 16.56 -2.06
N ASP A 29 3.31 17.59 -2.53
CA ASP A 29 4.27 17.49 -3.64
C ASP A 29 5.42 16.50 -3.37
N ARG A 30 5.63 16.13 -2.11
CA ARG A 30 6.62 15.11 -1.71
C ARG A 30 6.13 13.68 -1.90
N PHE A 31 4.85 13.49 -2.22
CA PHE A 31 4.23 12.18 -2.34
C PHE A 31 4.92 11.31 -3.40
N ASP A 32 5.20 11.82 -4.60
CA ASP A 32 5.82 11.04 -5.68
C ASP A 32 7.19 10.47 -5.28
N ALA A 33 7.97 11.23 -4.51
CA ALA A 33 9.25 10.78 -3.98
C ALA A 33 9.09 9.64 -2.97
N LEU A 34 8.04 9.66 -2.15
CA LEU A 34 7.71 8.55 -1.25
C LEU A 34 7.16 7.35 -2.04
N TYR A 35 6.27 7.59 -3.00
CA TYR A 35 5.56 6.55 -3.75
C TYR A 35 6.53 5.72 -4.59
N THR A 36 7.54 6.35 -5.18
CA THR A 36 8.62 5.67 -5.92
C THR A 36 9.34 4.64 -5.04
N LEU A 37 9.51 4.92 -3.75
CA LEU A 37 10.18 4.00 -2.82
C LEU A 37 9.35 2.75 -2.51
N THR A 38 8.05 2.71 -2.84
CA THR A 38 7.22 1.50 -2.67
C THR A 38 7.64 0.34 -3.58
N GLN A 39 8.50 0.61 -4.57
CA GLN A 39 9.09 -0.37 -5.49
C GLN A 39 10.62 -0.48 -5.34
N HIS A 40 11.17 0.00 -4.22
CA HIS A 40 12.60 -0.09 -3.96
C HIS A 40 13.08 -1.55 -3.91
N GLU A 41 14.29 -1.81 -4.39
CA GLU A 41 14.89 -3.16 -4.43
C GLU A 41 15.01 -3.80 -3.05
N GLU A 42 15.31 -2.99 -2.04
CA GLU A 42 15.31 -3.41 -0.65
C GLU A 42 13.86 -3.55 -0.13
N THR A 43 13.43 -4.80 0.07
CA THR A 43 12.08 -5.17 0.53
C THR A 43 11.63 -4.37 1.75
N LYS A 44 12.55 -4.08 2.68
CA LYS A 44 12.24 -3.32 3.91
C LYS A 44 11.81 -1.89 3.60
N ILE A 45 12.56 -1.19 2.74
CA ILE A 45 12.24 0.18 2.32
C ILE A 45 10.91 0.20 1.56
N ALA A 46 10.74 -0.73 0.61
CA ALA A 46 9.51 -0.85 -0.16
C ALA A 46 8.29 -1.10 0.73
N TRP A 47 8.42 -2.00 1.69
CA TRP A 47 7.36 -2.33 2.63
C TRP A 47 7.01 -1.14 3.53
N HIS A 48 8.01 -0.46 4.10
CA HIS A 48 7.79 0.72 4.95
C HIS A 48 7.17 1.90 4.17
N ALA A 49 7.63 2.15 2.95
CA ALA A 49 7.04 3.19 2.09
C ALA A 49 5.56 2.87 1.78
N THR A 50 5.25 1.60 1.51
CA THR A 50 3.87 1.14 1.29
C THR A 50 3.02 1.32 2.54
N TRP A 51 3.60 1.15 3.73
CA TRP A 51 2.88 1.38 4.99
C TRP A 51 2.56 2.87 5.21
N ALA A 52 3.49 3.77 4.90
CA ALA A 52 3.20 5.20 4.89
C ALA A 52 2.09 5.54 3.89
N CYS A 53 2.12 4.94 2.69
CA CYS A 53 1.05 5.10 1.69
C CYS A 53 -0.31 4.57 2.17
N GLU A 54 -0.35 3.48 2.94
CA GLU A 54 -1.59 2.98 3.55
C GLU A 54 -2.18 3.99 4.53
N LYS A 55 -1.37 4.64 5.36
CA LYS A 55 -1.85 5.72 6.23
C LYS A 55 -2.33 6.93 5.43
N LEU A 56 -1.58 7.32 4.39
CA LEU A 56 -1.96 8.43 3.51
C LEU A 56 -3.24 8.14 2.73
N SER A 57 -3.53 6.89 2.37
CA SER A 57 -4.79 6.53 1.70
C SER A 57 -6.04 6.81 2.53
N ILE A 58 -5.90 6.86 3.86
CA ILE A 58 -6.97 7.26 4.78
C ILE A 58 -7.07 8.79 4.88
N LEU A 59 -5.93 9.48 5.00
CA LEU A 59 -5.88 10.92 5.26
C LEU A 59 -6.08 11.77 3.99
N LEU A 60 -5.46 11.36 2.89
CA LEU A 60 -5.37 12.07 1.62
C LEU A 60 -5.54 11.08 0.44
N PRO A 61 -6.72 10.44 0.30
CA PRO A 61 -6.95 9.42 -0.73
C PRO A 61 -6.70 9.92 -2.15
N SER A 62 -6.87 11.23 -2.41
CA SER A 62 -6.63 11.85 -3.72
C SER A 62 -5.22 11.62 -4.28
N LEU A 63 -4.22 11.41 -3.41
CA LEU A 63 -2.84 11.12 -3.82
C LEU A 63 -2.69 9.75 -4.51
N LEU A 64 -3.63 8.83 -4.28
CA LEU A 64 -3.54 7.44 -4.73
C LEU A 64 -4.67 7.04 -5.69
N MET A 65 -5.65 7.91 -5.93
CA MET A 65 -6.81 7.60 -6.77
C MET A 65 -6.42 7.26 -8.21
N ASP A 66 -5.47 7.99 -8.79
CA ASP A 66 -4.96 7.76 -10.15
C ASP A 66 -4.05 6.52 -10.24
N LYS A 67 -3.61 5.96 -9.10
CA LYS A 67 -2.77 4.76 -9.02
C LYS A 67 -3.57 3.47 -8.84
N ARG A 68 -4.91 3.53 -8.77
CA ARG A 68 -5.75 2.38 -8.38
C ARG A 68 -5.50 1.13 -9.23
N GLU A 69 -5.46 1.27 -10.55
CA GLU A 69 -5.27 0.12 -11.46
C GLU A 69 -3.88 -0.52 -11.30
N GLU A 70 -2.83 0.31 -11.18
CA GLU A 70 -1.48 -0.14 -10.91
C GLU A 70 -1.38 -0.86 -9.55
N LEU A 71 -2.01 -0.31 -8.51
CA LEU A 71 -2.06 -0.91 -7.18
C LEU A 71 -2.78 -2.26 -7.17
N MET A 72 -3.87 -2.42 -7.94
CA MET A 72 -4.54 -3.72 -8.13
C MET A 72 -3.59 -4.75 -8.73
N LEU A 73 -2.90 -4.40 -9.80
CA LEU A 73 -1.95 -5.29 -10.46
C LEU A 73 -0.82 -5.71 -9.49
N ARG A 74 -0.27 -4.73 -8.77
CA ARG A 74 0.77 -4.98 -7.76
C ARG A 74 0.28 -5.86 -6.64
N ALA A 75 -0.93 -5.68 -6.13
CA ALA A 75 -1.49 -6.51 -5.08
C ALA A 75 -1.61 -7.98 -5.54
N MET A 76 -2.10 -8.21 -6.75
CA MET A 76 -2.24 -9.56 -7.32
C MET A 76 -0.90 -10.27 -7.56
N GLN A 77 0.18 -9.51 -7.79
CA GLN A 77 1.50 -10.04 -8.10
C GLN A 77 2.47 -10.03 -6.90
N CYS A 78 2.07 -9.46 -5.75
CA CYS A 78 2.99 -9.23 -4.64
C CYS A 78 3.31 -10.52 -3.87
N PRO A 79 4.58 -10.98 -3.85
CA PRO A 79 4.96 -12.19 -3.13
C PRO A 79 5.11 -11.96 -1.61
N HIS A 80 5.27 -10.71 -1.18
CA HIS A 80 5.49 -10.37 0.22
C HIS A 80 4.15 -10.06 0.91
N ASP A 81 3.70 -10.97 1.77
CA ASP A 81 2.40 -10.89 2.46
C ASP A 81 2.17 -9.55 3.17
N GLY A 82 3.19 -9.03 3.85
CA GLY A 82 3.11 -7.76 4.56
C GLY A 82 2.83 -6.58 3.64
N THR A 83 3.40 -6.59 2.44
CA THR A 83 3.21 -5.55 1.42
C THR A 83 1.88 -5.75 0.70
N ARG A 84 1.56 -6.99 0.31
CA ARG A 84 0.29 -7.35 -0.33
C ARG A 84 -0.91 -6.88 0.51
N ARG A 85 -0.87 -7.14 1.82
CA ARG A 85 -1.90 -6.69 2.77
C ARG A 85 -2.05 -5.16 2.80
N LEU A 86 -0.94 -4.42 2.76
CA LEU A 86 -0.99 -2.94 2.75
C LEU A 86 -1.56 -2.41 1.44
N LEU A 87 -1.19 -3.01 0.29
CA LEU A 87 -1.76 -2.66 -1.01
C LEU A 87 -3.27 -2.88 -1.06
N LEU A 88 -3.75 -4.01 -0.53
CA LEU A 88 -5.17 -4.30 -0.44
C LEU A 88 -5.91 -3.31 0.48
N ASN A 89 -5.33 -2.94 1.62
CA ASN A 89 -5.90 -1.90 2.49
C ASN A 89 -5.97 -0.54 1.78
N ILE A 90 -4.93 -0.15 1.03
CA ILE A 90 -4.96 1.09 0.22
C ILE A 90 -6.15 1.04 -0.74
N LEU A 91 -6.32 -0.05 -1.49
CA LEU A 91 -7.41 -0.21 -2.47
C LEU A 91 -8.80 -0.19 -1.83
N HIS A 92 -8.91 -0.67 -0.59
CA HIS A 92 -10.14 -0.60 0.21
C HIS A 92 -10.51 0.83 0.62
N HIS A 93 -9.52 1.68 0.92
CA HIS A 93 -9.78 3.09 1.27
C HIS A 93 -10.14 3.95 0.05
N LEU A 94 -9.79 3.51 -1.16
CA LEU A 94 -10.04 4.26 -2.38
C LEU A 94 -11.45 3.97 -2.96
N PRO A 95 -12.06 4.92 -3.71
CA PRO A 95 -13.36 4.70 -4.37
C PRO A 95 -13.33 3.56 -5.39
N VAL A 96 -14.31 2.66 -5.34
CA VAL A 96 -14.43 1.54 -6.28
C VAL A 96 -14.97 2.02 -7.63
N PRO A 97 -14.23 1.83 -8.75
CA PRO A 97 -14.68 2.24 -10.08
C PRO A 97 -15.84 1.35 -10.54
N LYS A 98 -16.66 1.91 -11.43
CA LYS A 98 -17.68 1.17 -12.19
C LYS A 98 -17.30 1.22 -13.68
N PRO A 99 -17.25 0.08 -14.39
CA PRO A 99 -17.47 -1.28 -13.89
C PRO A 99 -16.34 -1.76 -12.96
N VAL A 100 -16.66 -2.74 -12.11
CA VAL A 100 -15.67 -3.37 -11.23
C VAL A 100 -14.68 -4.18 -12.06
N ASN A 101 -13.40 -4.16 -11.70
CA ASN A 101 -12.39 -5.00 -12.31
C ASN A 101 -12.62 -6.47 -11.90
N ALA A 102 -13.11 -7.29 -12.83
CA ALA A 102 -13.45 -8.69 -12.57
C ALA A 102 -12.25 -9.53 -12.12
N ALA A 103 -11.08 -9.34 -12.75
CA ALA A 103 -9.88 -10.11 -12.38
C ALA A 103 -9.44 -9.83 -10.94
N PHE A 104 -9.48 -8.57 -10.52
CA PHE A 104 -9.16 -8.19 -9.15
C PHE A 104 -10.21 -8.71 -8.16
N PHE A 105 -11.48 -8.69 -8.54
CA PHE A 105 -12.56 -9.25 -7.71
C PHE A 105 -12.38 -10.77 -7.52
N ASP A 106 -12.12 -11.51 -8.60
CA ASP A 106 -11.86 -12.96 -8.55
C ASP A 106 -10.62 -13.27 -7.70
N PHE A 107 -9.58 -12.45 -7.80
CA PHE A 107 -8.40 -12.55 -6.94
C PHE A 107 -8.78 -12.43 -5.45
N CYS A 108 -9.58 -11.43 -5.07
CA CYS A 108 -10.04 -11.30 -3.69
C CYS A 108 -10.90 -12.50 -3.26
N LEU A 109 -11.82 -12.98 -4.12
CA LEU A 109 -12.63 -14.17 -3.84
C LEU A 109 -11.79 -15.40 -3.54
N GLN A 110 -10.76 -15.65 -4.37
CA GLN A 110 -9.83 -16.76 -4.15
C GLN A 110 -9.01 -16.57 -2.88
N GLY A 111 -8.54 -15.34 -2.63
CA GLY A 111 -7.78 -15.00 -1.42
C GLY A 111 -8.55 -15.21 -0.13
N MET A 112 -9.86 -14.92 -0.11
CA MET A 112 -10.71 -15.17 1.07
C MET A 112 -10.78 -16.64 1.46
N LEU A 113 -10.75 -17.54 0.48
CA LEU A 113 -10.97 -18.98 0.66
C LEU A 113 -9.67 -19.80 0.68
N SER A 114 -8.53 -19.18 0.34
CA SER A 114 -7.25 -19.87 0.19
C SER A 114 -6.66 -20.25 1.54
N SER A 115 -6.40 -21.55 1.75
CA SER A 115 -5.68 -22.05 2.93
C SER A 115 -4.19 -21.69 2.93
N ALA A 116 -3.66 -21.19 1.81
CA ALA A 116 -2.28 -20.72 1.70
C ALA A 116 -2.12 -19.25 2.15
N GLU A 117 -3.22 -18.49 2.23
CA GLU A 117 -3.20 -17.12 2.74
C GLU A 117 -3.21 -17.11 4.27
N SER A 118 -2.47 -16.18 4.87
CA SER A 118 -2.59 -15.94 6.31
C SER A 118 -4.01 -15.51 6.67
N ALA A 119 -4.46 -15.77 7.90
CA ALA A 119 -5.75 -15.29 8.38
C ALA A 119 -5.92 -13.76 8.22
N SER A 120 -4.81 -13.01 8.35
CA SER A 120 -4.81 -11.56 8.14
C SER A 120 -4.94 -11.17 6.66
N GLY A 121 -4.41 -11.98 5.73
CA GLY A 121 -4.58 -11.79 4.28
C GLY A 121 -6.01 -12.07 3.85
N GLN A 122 -6.56 -13.22 4.25
CA GLN A 122 -7.97 -13.58 4.05
C GLN A 122 -8.91 -12.48 4.55
N ALA A 123 -8.65 -11.96 5.76
CA ALA A 123 -9.46 -10.92 6.37
C ALA A 123 -9.47 -9.60 5.60
N VAL A 124 -8.41 -9.26 4.87
CA VAL A 124 -8.41 -8.05 4.04
C VAL A 124 -9.13 -8.31 2.71
N CYS A 125 -9.01 -9.51 2.12
CA CYS A 125 -9.77 -9.88 0.93
C CYS A 125 -11.30 -9.92 1.16
N MET A 126 -11.76 -10.05 2.41
CA MET A 126 -13.18 -10.02 2.79
C MET A 126 -13.81 -8.62 2.90
N LYS A 127 -13.00 -7.55 2.89
CA LYS A 127 -13.46 -6.17 3.12
C LYS A 127 -13.81 -5.44 1.83
#